data_AF-A0AAD9S6T5-F1
#
_entry.id   AF-A0AAD9S6T5-F1
#
_cell.length_a   1.000
_cell.length_b   1.000
_cell.length_c   1.000
_cell.angle_alpha   90.00
_cell.angle_beta   90.00
_cell.angle_gamma   90.00
#
_symmetry.space_group_name_H-M   'P 1'
#
loop_
_entity.id
_entity.type
_entity.pdbx_description
1 polymer ?
#
loop_
_entity_poly.entity_id
_entity_poly.type
_entity_poly.pdbx_seq_one_letter_code
_entity_poly.pdbx_strand_id
1 'polypeptide(L)'
;MAADTIRGDGLFQAHAALAALVEDQEQFDEARERRFSQSPPSYRSRSGTTTRTDSPAPVDEALDNYNARRDKLYLDWLASKAAEQFNAQSLEERRRIESTGEFVGADKSEFGVAAERVRERWIEQGIWDDKWYQSNLERWGEHVDNVPLLDAPWMHEVPLDDDSDTDDDYSPANFKFGAKRKRQKTEEETRQKAERRAERQRQRELTRPIHQFNYQVSQERERLLEERAQEAGHDDPVKRYPPDINTQAYTAVKDRWVNGGLWFEKWGILPGMTWLHEHNFDEVAEELLGPCPPPQPAVPASSDGSSTGSP
;
A
#
# COMPACT_ATOMS: atom_id res chain seq x y z
N MET A 1 34.61 -24.15 27.13
CA MET A 1 34.70 -22.89 26.36
C MET A 1 35.55 -23.16 25.13
N ALA A 2 34.93 -23.37 23.98
CA ALA A 2 35.58 -23.39 22.69
C ALA A 2 34.70 -22.54 21.77
N ALA A 3 35.25 -21.45 21.26
CA ALA A 3 34.57 -20.56 20.33
C ALA A 3 34.99 -20.96 18.91
N ASP A 4 34.00 -21.32 18.09
CA ASP A 4 34.18 -21.62 16.68
C ASP A 4 34.36 -20.33 15.87
N THR A 5 35.49 -20.24 15.19
CA THR A 5 35.85 -19.16 14.29
C THR A 5 35.28 -19.46 12.90
N ILE A 6 34.07 -18.97 12.60
CA ILE A 6 33.50 -19.00 11.25
C ILE A 6 34.30 -18.01 10.38
N ARG A 7 35.19 -18.55 9.55
CA ARG A 7 36.14 -17.82 8.71
C ARG A 7 35.47 -17.39 7.40
N GLY A 8 35.35 -16.07 7.18
CA GLY A 8 34.70 -15.43 6.04
C GLY A 8 35.43 -15.53 4.69
N ASP A 9 35.97 -16.71 4.33
CA ASP A 9 36.72 -16.92 3.08
C ASP A 9 35.81 -17.34 1.88
N GLY A 10 34.53 -17.65 2.13
CA GLY A 10 33.62 -18.16 1.09
C GLY A 10 33.25 -17.15 -0.01
N LEU A 11 33.17 -15.86 0.34
CA LEU A 11 32.81 -14.83 -0.64
C LEU A 11 33.93 -14.57 -1.65
N PHE A 12 35.19 -14.61 -1.20
CA PHE A 12 36.35 -14.46 -2.07
C PHE A 12 36.55 -15.65 -3.01
N GLN A 13 36.25 -16.87 -2.55
CA GLN A 13 36.25 -18.05 -3.42
C GLN A 13 35.15 -17.99 -4.49
N ALA A 14 33.95 -17.53 -4.13
CA ALA A 14 32.87 -17.35 -5.10
C ALA A 14 33.23 -16.30 -6.17
N HIS A 15 33.79 -15.16 -5.76
CA HIS A 15 34.22 -14.12 -6.70
C HIS A 15 35.35 -14.58 -7.62
N ALA A 16 36.33 -15.33 -7.11
CA ALA A 16 37.41 -15.90 -7.92
C ALA A 16 36.90 -16.97 -8.90
N ALA A 17 35.94 -17.83 -8.48
CA ALA A 17 35.33 -18.82 -9.35
C ALA A 17 34.48 -18.18 -10.47
N LEU A 18 33.79 -17.08 -10.16
CA LEU A 18 33.03 -16.31 -11.14
C LEU A 18 33.95 -15.58 -12.14
N ALA A 19 35.07 -15.03 -11.68
CA ALA A 19 36.06 -14.41 -12.57
C ALA A 19 36.71 -15.43 -13.52
N ALA A 20 37.04 -16.63 -13.02
CA ALA A 20 37.59 -17.71 -13.83
C ALA A 20 36.59 -18.22 -14.91
N LEU A 21 35.29 -18.20 -14.63
CA LEU A 21 34.25 -18.54 -15.61
C LEU A 21 34.12 -17.52 -16.73
N VAL A 22 34.41 -16.25 -16.46
CA VAL A 22 34.39 -15.18 -17.47
C VAL A 22 35.64 -15.19 -18.35
N GLU A 23 36.79 -15.59 -17.80
CA GLU A 23 38.04 -15.69 -18.59
C GLU A 23 38.08 -16.90 -19.53
N ASP A 24 37.38 -18.00 -19.22
CA ASP A 24 37.39 -19.23 -20.02
C ASP A 24 36.01 -19.61 -20.58
N GLN A 25 35.38 -18.64 -21.23
CA GLN A 25 34.05 -18.78 -21.85
C GLN A 25 34.01 -19.90 -22.91
N GLU A 26 35.12 -20.09 -23.65
CA GLU A 26 35.23 -21.12 -24.69
C GLU A 26 35.26 -22.55 -24.10
N GLN A 27 35.97 -22.81 -23.01
CA GLN A 27 35.88 -24.11 -22.33
C GLN A 27 34.47 -24.41 -21.82
N PHE A 28 33.77 -23.38 -21.32
CA PHE A 28 32.43 -23.56 -20.80
C PHE A 28 31.46 -23.96 -21.91
N ASP A 29 31.53 -23.30 -23.07
CA ASP A 29 30.69 -23.62 -24.21
C ASP A 29 31.05 -24.99 -24.81
N GLU A 30 32.32 -25.38 -24.88
CA GLU A 30 32.73 -26.74 -25.28
C GLU A 30 32.23 -27.82 -24.30
N ALA A 31 32.29 -27.56 -22.99
CA ALA A 31 31.78 -28.47 -21.98
C ALA A 31 30.25 -28.59 -22.03
N ARG A 32 29.56 -27.48 -22.31
CA ARG A 32 28.11 -27.45 -22.53
C ARG A 32 27.73 -28.24 -23.76
N GLU A 33 28.40 -28.02 -24.89
CA GLU A 33 28.17 -28.80 -26.11
C GLU A 33 28.44 -30.29 -25.89
N ARG A 34 29.51 -30.69 -25.20
CA ARG A 34 29.75 -32.12 -24.88
C ARG A 34 28.64 -32.74 -24.02
N ARG A 35 28.09 -32.01 -23.06
CA ARG A 35 27.02 -32.54 -22.18
C ARG A 35 25.68 -32.65 -22.87
N PHE A 36 25.33 -31.69 -23.72
CA PHE A 36 23.99 -31.58 -24.30
C PHE A 36 23.88 -32.04 -25.76
N SER A 37 25.00 -32.34 -26.42
CA SER A 37 24.99 -32.98 -27.76
C SER A 37 24.65 -34.47 -27.72
N GLN A 38 24.74 -35.12 -26.55
CA GLN A 38 24.31 -36.50 -26.41
C GLN A 38 22.79 -36.56 -26.26
N SER A 39 22.11 -37.24 -27.18
CA SER A 39 20.68 -37.49 -27.05
C SER A 39 20.39 -38.19 -25.71
N PRO A 40 19.37 -37.73 -24.96
CA PRO A 40 19.07 -38.29 -23.65
C PRO A 40 18.88 -39.81 -23.77
N PRO A 41 19.37 -40.60 -22.79
CA PRO A 41 19.24 -42.05 -22.84
C PRO A 41 17.77 -42.43 -22.95
N SER A 42 17.48 -43.35 -23.88
CA SER A 42 16.13 -43.89 -24.09
C SER A 42 15.59 -44.42 -22.76
N TYR A 43 14.55 -43.76 -22.25
CA TYR A 43 13.86 -44.14 -21.01
C TYR A 43 13.18 -45.50 -21.21
N ARG A 44 13.93 -46.58 -20.99
CA ARG A 44 13.35 -47.92 -20.88
C ARG A 44 12.72 -48.02 -19.49
N SER A 45 11.40 -48.11 -19.48
CA SER A 45 10.54 -48.27 -18.31
C SER A 45 11.11 -49.29 -17.33
N ARG A 46 11.81 -48.81 -16.30
CA ARG A 46 12.25 -49.62 -15.17
C ARG A 46 11.15 -49.54 -14.13
N SER A 47 10.44 -50.65 -13.95
CA SER A 47 9.37 -50.83 -12.98
C SER A 47 9.77 -50.28 -11.62
N GLY A 48 8.96 -49.34 -11.13
CA GLY A 48 9.25 -48.51 -9.98
C GLY A 48 9.26 -49.30 -8.67
N THR A 49 10.39 -49.25 -7.98
CA THR A 49 10.38 -49.28 -6.53
C THR A 49 9.82 -47.94 -6.10
N THR A 50 8.56 -47.91 -5.68
CA THR A 50 7.94 -46.73 -5.06
C THR A 50 8.72 -46.41 -3.80
N THR A 51 9.67 -45.48 -3.91
CA THR A 51 10.19 -44.73 -2.77
C THR A 51 9.00 -43.97 -2.22
N ARG A 52 8.33 -44.56 -1.22
CA ARG A 52 7.34 -43.88 -0.39
C ARG A 52 8.11 -42.77 0.31
N THR A 53 8.16 -41.60 -0.32
CA THR A 53 8.61 -40.36 0.29
C THR A 53 7.71 -40.16 1.49
N ASP A 54 8.29 -40.23 2.69
CA ASP A 54 7.63 -39.85 3.92
C ASP A 54 7.00 -38.48 3.68
N SER A 55 5.66 -38.46 3.74
CA SER A 55 4.87 -37.26 3.57
C SER A 55 5.39 -36.25 4.58
N PRO A 56 5.75 -35.01 4.17
CA PRO A 56 6.20 -34.00 5.10
C PRO A 56 5.17 -33.90 6.24
N ALA A 57 5.67 -33.80 7.47
CA ALA A 57 4.86 -33.64 8.68
C ALA A 57 3.71 -32.65 8.40
N PRO A 58 2.52 -32.83 9.00
CA PRO A 58 1.40 -31.92 8.79
C PRO A 58 1.90 -30.50 9.04
N VAL A 59 2.04 -29.76 7.93
CA VAL A 59 2.33 -28.34 7.96
C VAL A 59 1.22 -27.72 8.80
N ASP A 60 1.56 -26.79 9.69
CA ASP A 60 0.61 -26.20 10.62
C ASP A 60 -0.36 -25.28 9.85
N GLU A 61 -1.31 -25.87 9.12
CA GLU A 61 -2.23 -25.20 8.21
C GLU A 61 -3.01 -24.08 8.90
N ALA A 62 -3.28 -24.23 10.20
CA ALA A 62 -3.94 -23.21 11.01
C ALA A 62 -3.05 -21.97 11.19
N LEU A 63 -1.77 -22.15 11.48
CA LEU A 63 -0.80 -21.07 11.63
C LEU A 63 -0.52 -20.39 10.29
N ASP A 64 -0.37 -21.17 9.21
CA ASP A 64 -0.16 -20.63 7.87
C ASP A 64 -1.36 -19.79 7.39
N ASN A 65 -2.58 -20.28 7.60
CA ASN A 65 -3.79 -19.52 7.27
C ASN A 65 -3.91 -18.25 8.14
N TYR A 66 -3.57 -18.32 9.42
CA TYR A 66 -3.53 -17.14 10.29
C TYR A 66 -2.53 -16.10 9.78
N ASN A 67 -1.30 -16.51 9.45
CA ASN A 67 -0.27 -15.63 8.92
C ASN A 67 -0.69 -15.01 7.58
N ALA A 68 -1.24 -15.80 6.65
CA ALA A 68 -1.73 -15.29 5.38
C ALA A 68 -2.84 -14.24 5.55
N ARG A 69 -3.77 -14.46 6.50
CA ARG A 69 -4.82 -13.49 6.83
C ARG A 69 -4.25 -12.23 7.49
N ARG A 70 -3.25 -12.37 8.36
CA ARG A 70 -2.55 -11.25 9.02
C ARG A 70 -1.76 -10.41 8.00
N ASP A 71 -1.05 -11.04 7.07
CA ASP A 71 -0.32 -10.37 6.01
C ASP A 71 -1.28 -9.61 5.09
N LYS A 72 -2.41 -10.22 4.73
CA LYS A 72 -3.47 -9.52 3.97
C LYS A 72 -3.96 -8.29 4.73
N LEU A 73 -4.30 -8.43 6.01
CA LEU A 73 -4.74 -7.30 6.83
C LEU A 73 -3.67 -6.20 6.92
N TYR A 74 -2.38 -6.57 6.94
CA TYR A 74 -1.28 -5.61 6.93
C TYR A 74 -1.20 -4.83 5.62
N LEU A 75 -1.42 -5.50 4.48
CA LEU A 75 -1.51 -4.84 3.18
C LEU A 75 -2.73 -3.91 3.11
N ASP A 76 -3.89 -4.34 3.61
CA ASP A 76 -5.10 -3.50 3.68
C ASP A 76 -4.85 -2.27 4.59
N TRP A 77 -4.17 -2.47 5.72
CA TRP A 77 -3.74 -1.40 6.63
C TRP A 77 -2.84 -0.39 5.89
N LEU A 78 -1.81 -0.86 5.19
CA LEU A 78 -0.95 0.01 4.38
C LEU A 78 -1.70 0.72 3.26
N ALA A 79 -2.59 0.02 2.56
CA ALA A 79 -3.38 0.58 1.45
C ALA A 79 -4.19 1.80 1.87
N SER A 80 -4.59 1.88 3.15
CA SER A 80 -5.34 3.03 3.65
C SER A 80 -4.52 4.32 3.83
N LYS A 81 -3.18 4.28 3.71
CA LYS A 81 -2.31 5.46 3.75
C LYS A 81 -2.43 6.32 2.50
N ALA A 82 -2.17 7.63 2.61
CA ALA A 82 -2.31 8.58 1.51
C ALA A 82 -1.49 8.20 0.27
N ALA A 83 -0.21 7.84 0.45
CA ALA A 83 0.68 7.48 -0.65
C ALA A 83 0.19 6.23 -1.41
N GLU A 84 -0.19 5.19 -0.68
CA GLU A 84 -0.68 3.95 -1.27
C GLU A 84 -2.00 4.15 -1.99
N GLN A 85 -2.92 4.96 -1.44
CA GLN A 85 -4.16 5.31 -2.12
C GLN A 85 -3.92 6.09 -3.41
N PHE A 86 -3.01 7.08 -3.38
CA PHE A 86 -2.67 7.85 -4.57
C PHE A 86 -2.10 6.94 -5.66
N ASN A 87 -1.19 6.03 -5.29
CA ASN A 87 -0.60 5.06 -6.21
C ASN A 87 -1.66 4.12 -6.79
N ALA A 88 -2.55 3.58 -5.95
CA ALA A 88 -3.63 2.70 -6.40
C ALA A 88 -4.55 3.40 -7.40
N GLN A 89 -4.96 4.65 -7.12
CA GLN A 89 -5.79 5.45 -8.02
C GLN A 89 -5.04 5.82 -9.32
N SER A 90 -3.73 6.06 -9.24
CA SER A 90 -2.89 6.35 -10.42
C SER A 90 -2.76 5.12 -11.32
N LEU A 91 -2.62 3.93 -10.74
CA LEU A 91 -2.59 2.66 -11.49
C LEU A 91 -3.95 2.34 -12.11
N GLU A 92 -5.06 2.69 -11.45
CA GLU A 92 -6.39 2.56 -12.05
C GLU A 92 -6.59 3.53 -13.23
N GLU A 93 -6.23 4.81 -13.07
CA GLU A 93 -6.32 5.80 -14.13
C GLU A 93 -5.40 5.44 -15.31
N ARG A 94 -4.21 4.91 -15.04
CA ARG A 94 -3.32 4.40 -16.09
C ARG A 94 -3.98 3.28 -16.90
N ARG A 95 -4.54 2.27 -16.23
CA ARG A 95 -5.27 1.18 -16.90
C ARG A 95 -6.45 1.70 -17.73
N ARG A 96 -7.09 2.78 -17.27
CA ARG A 96 -8.15 3.46 -18.04
C ARG A 96 -7.61 4.07 -19.33
N ILE A 97 -6.53 4.85 -19.25
CA ILE A 97 -5.86 5.47 -20.42
C ILE A 97 -5.43 4.41 -21.43
N GLU A 98 -4.81 3.32 -20.96
CA GLU A 98 -4.41 2.19 -21.79
C GLU A 98 -5.62 1.54 -22.49
N SER A 99 -6.75 1.39 -21.78
CA SER A 99 -7.97 0.78 -22.31
C SER A 99 -8.70 1.67 -23.31
N THR A 100 -8.69 2.99 -23.13
CA THR A 100 -9.32 3.95 -24.06
C THR A 100 -8.46 4.23 -25.28
N GLY A 101 -7.16 3.88 -25.24
CA GLY A 101 -6.20 4.23 -26.29
C GLY A 101 -5.97 5.73 -26.39
N GLU A 102 -6.16 6.45 -25.28
CA GLU A 102 -5.96 7.89 -25.25
C GLU A 102 -4.49 8.23 -25.51
N PHE A 103 -4.23 9.08 -26.50
CA PHE A 103 -2.85 9.41 -26.89
C PHE A 103 -2.16 10.24 -25.81
N VAL A 104 -1.22 9.62 -25.13
CA VAL A 104 -0.28 10.30 -24.24
C VAL A 104 0.88 10.81 -25.11
N GLY A 105 1.09 12.12 -25.14
CA GLY A 105 2.14 12.74 -25.96
C GLY A 105 3.50 12.09 -25.75
N ALA A 106 4.34 12.08 -26.81
CA ALA A 106 5.59 11.31 -26.86
C ALA A 106 6.59 11.57 -25.71
N ASP A 107 6.46 12.72 -25.04
CA ASP A 107 7.36 13.14 -23.97
C ASP A 107 6.87 12.75 -22.56
N LYS A 108 5.66 12.20 -22.41
CA LYS A 108 5.09 11.84 -21.11
C LYS A 108 4.87 10.33 -20.99
N SER A 109 5.14 9.77 -19.82
CA SER A 109 4.73 8.40 -19.51
C SER A 109 3.23 8.36 -19.21
N GLU A 110 2.55 7.27 -19.59
CA GLU A 110 1.12 7.06 -19.27
C GLU A 110 0.87 7.12 -17.75
N PHE A 111 1.81 6.60 -16.97
CA PHE A 111 1.77 6.71 -15.51
C PHE A 111 1.85 8.15 -15.03
N GLY A 112 2.72 8.98 -15.63
CA GLY A 112 2.84 10.40 -15.30
C GLY A 112 1.54 11.16 -15.55
N VAL A 113 0.89 10.93 -16.70
CA VAL A 113 -0.42 11.54 -17.00
C VAL A 113 -1.51 11.04 -16.05
N ALA A 114 -1.53 9.75 -15.72
CA ALA A 114 -2.47 9.19 -14.77
C ALA A 114 -2.32 9.79 -13.36
N ALA A 115 -1.07 9.90 -12.88
CA ALA A 115 -0.75 10.52 -11.59
C ALA A 115 -1.11 12.02 -11.59
N GLU A 116 -0.83 12.76 -12.67
CA GLU A 116 -1.24 14.17 -12.82
C GLU A 116 -2.76 14.33 -12.68
N ARG A 117 -3.57 13.48 -13.34
CA ARG A 117 -5.04 13.51 -13.23
C ARG A 117 -5.54 13.19 -11.83
N VAL A 118 -4.96 12.19 -11.17
CA VAL A 118 -5.32 11.85 -9.79
C VAL A 118 -4.97 13.02 -8.87
N ARG A 119 -3.81 13.64 -9.05
CA ARG A 119 -3.40 14.83 -8.32
C ARG A 119 -4.38 15.99 -8.53
N GLU A 120 -4.75 16.30 -9.77
CA GLU A 120 -5.75 17.33 -10.07
C GLU A 120 -7.08 17.06 -9.33
N ARG A 121 -7.57 15.81 -9.34
CA ARG A 121 -8.76 15.42 -8.57
C ARG A 121 -8.58 15.60 -7.05
N TRP A 122 -7.39 15.34 -6.51
CA TRP A 122 -7.12 15.53 -5.09
C TRP A 122 -7.01 17.03 -4.72
N ILE A 123 -6.51 17.87 -5.63
CA ILE A 123 -6.52 19.33 -5.49
C ILE A 123 -7.96 19.86 -5.49
N GLU A 124 -8.80 19.41 -6.42
CA GLU A 124 -10.22 19.78 -6.48
C GLU A 124 -11.00 19.38 -5.23
N GLN A 125 -10.66 18.22 -4.65
CA GLN A 125 -11.22 17.77 -3.37
C GLN A 125 -10.71 18.55 -2.16
N GLY A 126 -9.68 19.37 -2.32
CA GLY A 126 -9.00 20.03 -1.20
C GLY A 126 -8.31 19.02 -0.27
N ILE A 127 -7.86 17.88 -0.80
CA ILE A 127 -7.12 16.83 -0.09
C ILE A 127 -5.61 16.99 -0.29
N TRP A 128 -5.20 17.51 -1.45
CA TRP A 128 -3.79 17.65 -1.80
C TRP A 128 -3.09 18.73 -0.97
N ASP A 129 -1.95 18.38 -0.35
CA ASP A 129 -1.05 19.33 0.30
C ASP A 129 0.22 19.50 -0.55
N ASP A 130 0.51 20.74 -0.95
CA ASP A 130 1.70 21.08 -1.74
C ASP A 130 3.01 20.72 -1.02
N LYS A 131 2.99 20.62 0.32
CA LYS A 131 4.14 20.18 1.11
C LYS A 131 4.55 18.75 0.80
N TRP A 132 3.61 17.89 0.38
CA TRP A 132 3.93 16.52 -0.04
C TRP A 132 4.85 16.53 -1.26
N TYR A 133 4.63 17.47 -2.20
CA TYR A 133 5.46 17.63 -3.39
C TYR A 133 6.80 18.31 -3.07
N GLN A 134 6.81 19.36 -2.25
CA GLN A 134 8.04 20.05 -1.86
C GLN A 134 9.01 19.10 -1.14
N SER A 135 8.50 18.23 -0.27
CA SER A 135 9.30 17.24 0.44
C SER A 135 9.95 16.21 -0.49
N ASN A 136 9.30 15.87 -1.60
CA ASN A 136 9.89 15.00 -2.64
C ASN A 136 10.99 15.72 -3.41
N LEU A 137 10.74 16.97 -3.82
CA LEU A 137 11.70 17.77 -4.59
C LEU A 137 13.00 18.00 -3.79
N GLU A 138 12.88 18.29 -2.49
CA GLU A 138 14.03 18.48 -1.60
C GLU A 138 14.82 17.19 -1.37
N ARG A 139 14.13 16.04 -1.25
CA ARG A 139 14.78 14.76 -0.94
C ARG A 139 15.43 14.11 -2.16
N TRP A 140 14.83 14.22 -3.35
CA TRP A 140 15.22 13.43 -4.51
C TRP A 140 15.54 14.24 -5.78
N GLY A 141 15.42 15.58 -5.73
CA GLY A 141 15.72 16.46 -6.85
C GLY A 141 14.64 16.53 -7.93
N GLU A 142 14.90 17.27 -9.01
CA GLU A 142 13.95 17.60 -10.10
C GLU A 142 13.54 16.39 -10.96
N HIS A 143 14.18 15.23 -10.78
CA HIS A 143 13.99 14.03 -11.61
C HIS A 143 12.98 13.01 -11.06
N VAL A 144 12.30 13.30 -9.96
CA VAL A 144 11.28 12.38 -9.42
C VAL A 144 9.91 12.76 -9.96
N ASP A 145 9.33 11.83 -10.71
CA ASP A 145 7.95 11.87 -11.17
C ASP A 145 7.01 12.26 -10.02
N ASN A 146 5.90 12.96 -10.33
CA ASN A 146 4.90 13.54 -9.41
C ASN A 146 4.19 12.51 -8.47
N VAL A 147 4.93 11.72 -7.71
CA VAL A 147 4.46 10.64 -6.83
C VAL A 147 4.62 11.11 -5.39
N PRO A 148 3.55 11.17 -4.57
CA PRO A 148 3.66 11.50 -3.14
C PRO A 148 4.70 10.65 -2.42
N LEU A 149 5.35 11.23 -1.42
CA LEU A 149 6.30 10.52 -0.56
C LEU A 149 5.62 9.28 0.04
N LEU A 150 6.32 8.13 0.08
CA LEU A 150 5.80 6.87 0.65
C LEU A 150 5.22 7.03 2.07
N ASP A 151 5.70 8.02 2.83
CA ASP A 151 5.32 8.30 4.22
C ASP A 151 4.56 9.63 4.39
N ALA A 152 3.97 10.20 3.33
CA ALA A 152 3.20 11.43 3.46
C ALA A 152 1.95 11.21 4.34
N PRO A 153 1.83 11.89 5.50
CA PRO A 153 0.67 11.74 6.38
C PRO A 153 -0.54 12.46 5.79
N TRP A 154 -1.75 11.98 6.11
CA TRP A 154 -2.96 12.73 5.79
C TRP A 154 -2.99 14.08 6.52
N MET A 155 -3.65 15.09 5.95
CA MET A 155 -3.74 16.40 6.62
C MET A 155 -4.35 16.33 8.02
N HIS A 156 -5.29 15.40 8.26
CA HIS A 156 -5.86 15.19 9.59
C HIS A 156 -4.93 14.50 10.60
N GLU A 157 -3.84 13.90 10.15
CA GLU A 157 -2.84 13.24 11.00
C GLU A 157 -1.75 14.19 11.44
N VAL A 158 -1.42 15.17 10.58
CA VAL A 158 -0.48 16.23 10.94
C VAL A 158 -1.04 16.94 12.17
N PRO A 159 -0.32 16.95 13.31
CA PRO A 159 -0.74 17.69 14.48
C PRO A 159 -1.07 19.12 14.07
N LEU A 160 -2.13 19.69 14.62
CA LEU A 160 -2.27 21.13 14.53
C LEU A 160 -1.02 21.67 15.20
N ASP A 161 -0.13 22.29 14.41
CA ASP A 161 0.85 23.22 14.95
C ASP A 161 0.01 24.07 15.87
N ASP A 162 0.22 23.90 17.18
CA ASP A 162 -0.48 24.69 18.15
C ASP A 162 -0.14 26.09 17.68
N ASP A 163 -1.13 26.86 17.23
CA ASP A 163 -0.96 28.30 17.13
C ASP A 163 -0.85 28.81 18.58
N SER A 164 0.01 28.18 19.41
CA SER A 164 0.82 28.80 20.41
C SER A 164 1.24 30.09 19.76
N ASP A 165 0.46 31.11 20.09
CA ASP A 165 0.91 32.48 20.17
C ASP A 165 2.03 32.50 21.24
N THR A 166 3.04 31.62 21.15
CA THR A 166 4.41 32.01 21.41
C THR A 166 4.66 33.06 20.34
N ASP A 167 4.20 34.27 20.66
CA ASP A 167 4.87 35.49 20.29
C ASP A 167 6.35 35.22 20.61
N ASP A 168 7.08 34.63 19.66
CA ASP A 168 8.52 34.49 19.69
C ASP A 168 9.11 35.90 19.53
N ASP A 169 8.92 36.68 20.59
CA ASP A 169 9.83 37.72 21.05
C ASP A 169 11.04 37.02 21.72
N TYR A 170 11.42 35.82 21.24
CA TYR A 170 12.73 35.20 21.46
C TYR A 170 13.75 36.02 20.67
N SER A 171 13.97 37.25 21.14
CA SER A 171 15.20 37.98 20.92
C SER A 171 16.19 37.42 21.95
N PRO A 172 17.11 36.52 21.57
CA PRO A 172 18.14 36.07 22.49
C PRO A 172 19.01 37.29 22.80
N ALA A 173 19.13 37.58 24.10
CA ALA A 173 19.96 38.65 24.68
C ALA A 173 19.35 40.08 24.66
N ASN A 174 18.50 40.36 25.65
CA ASN A 174 18.66 41.48 26.61
C ASN A 174 17.30 41.85 27.22
N PHE A 175 16.90 41.21 28.32
CA PHE A 175 15.74 41.66 29.10
C PHE A 175 16.14 42.10 30.50
N LYS A 176 16.36 43.41 30.63
CA LYS A 176 16.19 44.13 31.89
C LYS A 176 14.69 44.16 32.21
N PHE A 177 14.36 43.88 33.46
CA PHE A 177 13.03 43.88 34.06
C PHE A 177 12.18 45.08 33.63
N GLY A 178 11.24 44.85 32.72
CA GLY A 178 10.16 45.77 32.39
C GLY A 178 8.93 44.95 32.04
N ALA A 179 7.86 45.04 32.84
CA ALA A 179 6.60 44.38 32.57
C ALA A 179 5.99 44.94 31.27
N LYS A 180 6.30 44.31 30.12
CA LYS A 180 5.63 44.62 28.85
C LYS A 180 4.15 44.26 29.02
N ARG A 181 3.29 45.27 28.98
CA ARG A 181 1.83 45.11 28.97
C ARG A 181 1.46 44.27 27.75
N LYS A 182 0.88 43.08 27.96
CA LYS A 182 0.27 42.29 26.88
C LYS A 182 -0.74 43.17 26.16
N ARG A 183 -0.52 43.43 24.87
CA ARG A 183 -1.48 44.12 24.02
C ARG A 183 -2.76 43.29 24.04
N GLN A 184 -3.88 43.87 24.47
CA GLN A 184 -5.16 43.18 24.44
C GLN A 184 -5.51 42.91 22.97
N LYS A 185 -5.57 41.63 22.61
CA LYS A 185 -6.00 41.16 21.28
C LYS A 185 -7.43 41.64 21.06
N THR A 186 -7.70 42.22 19.91
CA THR A 186 -9.03 42.74 19.59
C THR A 186 -10.00 41.57 19.34
N GLU A 187 -11.30 41.80 19.57
CA GLU A 187 -12.35 40.79 19.30
C GLU A 187 -12.35 40.34 17.82
N GLU A 188 -11.95 41.23 16.91
CA GLU A 188 -11.78 40.92 15.49
C GLU A 188 -10.65 39.91 15.25
N GLU A 189 -9.49 40.09 15.90
CA GLU A 189 -8.35 39.18 15.78
C GLU A 189 -8.66 37.80 16.37
N THR A 190 -9.43 37.73 17.45
CA THR A 190 -9.87 36.43 18.01
C THR A 190 -10.87 35.73 17.10
N ARG A 191 -11.83 36.47 16.52
CA ARG A 191 -12.77 35.94 15.52
C ARG A 191 -12.05 35.40 14.29
N GLN A 192 -11.15 36.16 13.70
CA GLN A 192 -10.36 35.73 12.53
C GLN A 192 -9.48 34.51 12.84
N LYS A 193 -8.92 34.43 14.05
CA LYS A 193 -8.14 33.23 14.46
C LYS A 193 -9.05 32.01 14.60
N ALA A 194 -10.23 32.15 15.18
CA ALA A 194 -11.21 31.07 15.28
C ALA A 194 -11.69 30.60 13.90
N GLU A 195 -11.96 31.52 12.99
CA GLU A 195 -12.37 31.21 11.62
C GLU A 195 -11.27 30.45 10.85
N ARG A 196 -10.01 30.90 10.94
CA ARG A 196 -8.86 30.19 10.34
C ARG A 196 -8.66 28.79 10.91
N ARG A 197 -8.97 28.57 12.18
CA ARG A 197 -8.92 27.23 12.80
C ARG A 197 -10.07 26.35 12.31
N ALA A 198 -11.28 26.92 12.19
CA ALA A 198 -12.43 26.20 11.65
C ALA A 198 -12.24 25.79 10.19
N GLU A 199 -11.67 26.65 9.36
CA GLU A 199 -11.35 26.31 7.96
C GLU A 199 -10.31 25.20 7.86
N ARG A 200 -9.22 25.28 8.62
CA ARG A 200 -8.22 24.19 8.69
C ARG A 200 -8.84 22.88 9.14
N GLN A 201 -9.75 22.91 10.11
CA GLN A 201 -10.45 21.71 10.55
C GLN A 201 -11.33 21.12 9.45
N ARG A 202 -12.07 21.95 8.70
CA ARG A 202 -12.84 21.51 7.52
C ARG A 202 -11.94 20.83 6.49
N GLN A 203 -10.80 21.43 6.17
CA GLN A 203 -9.83 20.86 5.22
C GLN A 203 -9.28 19.51 5.69
N ARG A 204 -8.96 19.37 6.97
CA ARG A 204 -8.55 18.09 7.56
C ARG A 204 -9.66 17.04 7.43
N GLU A 205 -10.91 17.41 7.65
CA GLU A 205 -12.04 16.50 7.50
C GLU A 205 -12.23 15.98 6.07
N LEU A 206 -11.85 16.75 5.04
CA LEU A 206 -11.91 16.29 3.63
C LEU A 206 -11.02 15.07 3.36
N THR A 207 -9.96 14.88 4.15
CA THR A 207 -9.04 13.73 4.04
C THR A 207 -9.52 12.48 4.80
N ARG A 208 -10.71 12.53 5.40
CA ARG A 208 -11.31 11.41 6.14
C ARG A 208 -12.03 10.46 5.16
N PRO A 209 -12.12 9.15 5.48
CA PRO A 209 -12.68 8.14 4.57
C PRO A 209 -14.07 8.50 4.04
N ILE A 210 -14.97 8.95 4.90
CA ILE A 210 -16.35 9.26 4.48
C ILE A 210 -16.45 10.40 3.46
N HIS A 211 -15.60 11.42 3.57
CA HIS A 211 -15.61 12.55 2.64
C HIS A 211 -15.06 12.13 1.28
N GLN A 212 -13.96 11.38 1.27
CA GLN A 212 -13.38 10.86 0.05
C GLN A 212 -14.31 9.85 -0.65
N PHE A 213 -14.96 8.97 0.10
CA PHE A 213 -15.93 8.01 -0.43
C PHE A 213 -17.11 8.74 -1.08
N ASN A 214 -17.71 9.72 -0.39
CA ASN A 214 -18.84 10.48 -0.92
C ASN A 214 -18.47 11.24 -2.20
N TYR A 215 -17.27 11.82 -2.25
CA TYR A 215 -16.78 12.48 -3.47
C TYR A 215 -16.66 11.47 -4.62
N GLN A 216 -16.04 10.31 -4.38
CA GLN A 216 -15.90 9.28 -5.41
C GLN A 216 -17.26 8.73 -5.89
N VAL A 217 -18.24 8.58 -4.99
CA VAL A 217 -19.62 8.21 -5.38
C VAL A 217 -20.26 9.29 -6.26
N SER A 218 -20.03 10.58 -5.96
CA SER A 218 -20.52 11.66 -6.80
C SER A 218 -19.90 11.62 -8.20
N GLN A 219 -18.60 11.38 -8.30
CA GLN A 219 -17.88 11.26 -9.57
C GLN A 219 -18.35 10.05 -10.38
N GLU A 220 -18.48 8.88 -9.75
CA GLU A 220 -18.95 7.67 -10.42
C GLU A 220 -20.40 7.81 -10.89
N ARG A 221 -21.24 8.50 -10.11
CA ARG A 221 -22.62 8.84 -10.53
C ARG A 221 -22.63 9.72 -11.77
N GLU A 222 -21.81 10.76 -11.82
CA GLU A 222 -21.71 11.65 -12.98
C GLU A 222 -21.23 10.89 -14.22
N ARG A 223 -20.18 10.08 -14.07
CA ARG A 223 -19.68 9.19 -15.13
C ARG A 223 -20.77 8.26 -15.68
N LEU A 224 -21.52 7.59 -14.80
CA LEU A 224 -22.59 6.68 -15.22
C LEU A 224 -23.70 7.44 -15.95
N LEU A 225 -24.03 8.67 -15.54
CA LEU A 225 -25.00 9.49 -16.26
C LEU A 225 -24.51 9.87 -17.67
N GLU A 226 -23.23 10.19 -17.83
CA GLU A 226 -22.64 10.48 -19.13
C GLU A 226 -22.64 9.25 -20.05
N GLU A 227 -22.21 8.10 -19.54
CA GLU A 227 -22.23 6.83 -20.27
C GLU A 227 -23.65 6.47 -20.74
N ARG A 228 -24.63 6.56 -19.84
CA ARG A 228 -26.04 6.34 -20.20
C ARG A 228 -26.58 7.36 -21.19
N ALA A 229 -26.16 8.62 -21.10
CA ALA A 229 -26.54 9.64 -22.06
C ALA A 229 -25.97 9.37 -23.46
N GLN A 230 -24.79 8.76 -23.55
CA GLN A 230 -24.20 8.33 -24.82
C GLN A 230 -24.93 7.11 -25.40
N GLU A 231 -25.30 6.14 -24.55
CA GLU A 231 -26.00 4.91 -24.96
C GLU A 231 -27.47 5.13 -25.35
N ALA A 232 -28.19 5.97 -24.62
CA ALA A 232 -29.65 6.09 -24.74
C ALA A 232 -30.14 6.83 -26.00
N GLY A 233 -29.26 7.54 -26.70
CA GLY A 233 -29.69 8.52 -27.71
C GLY A 233 -30.54 9.65 -27.09
N HIS A 234 -31.08 10.55 -27.91
CA HIS A 234 -31.80 11.73 -27.40
C HIS A 234 -33.24 11.46 -26.93
N ASP A 235 -33.80 10.27 -27.24
CA ASP A 235 -35.25 10.03 -27.23
C ASP A 235 -35.78 9.27 -26.01
N ASP A 236 -34.94 8.78 -25.08
CA ASP A 236 -35.40 8.02 -23.90
C ASP A 236 -34.86 8.62 -22.58
N PRO A 237 -35.65 9.49 -21.90
CA PRO A 237 -35.23 10.13 -20.65
C PRO A 237 -35.14 9.15 -19.48
N VAL A 238 -35.86 8.01 -19.51
CA VAL A 238 -35.83 7.00 -18.43
C VAL A 238 -34.52 6.22 -18.48
N LYS A 239 -34.01 5.93 -19.68
CA LYS A 239 -32.68 5.34 -19.84
C LYS A 239 -31.55 6.31 -19.47
N ARG A 240 -31.75 7.60 -19.71
CA ARG A 240 -30.75 8.65 -19.39
C ARG A 240 -30.61 8.91 -17.89
N TYR A 241 -31.70 8.76 -17.13
CA TYR A 241 -31.73 8.98 -15.68
C TYR A 241 -32.36 7.79 -14.95
N PRO A 242 -31.66 6.65 -14.87
CA PRO A 242 -32.19 5.48 -14.21
C PRO A 242 -32.35 5.77 -12.70
N PRO A 243 -33.45 5.31 -12.07
CA PRO A 243 -33.77 5.65 -10.67
C PRO A 243 -32.77 5.05 -9.67
N ASP A 244 -31.99 4.05 -10.06
CA ASP A 244 -31.00 3.34 -9.25
C ASP A 244 -29.56 3.81 -9.48
N ILE A 245 -29.35 4.92 -10.21
CA ILE A 245 -28.01 5.45 -10.52
C ILE A 245 -27.13 5.65 -9.28
N ASN A 246 -27.72 6.14 -8.18
CA ASN A 246 -27.00 6.36 -6.94
C ASN A 246 -26.57 5.04 -6.29
N THR A 247 -27.41 4.00 -6.38
CA THR A 247 -27.11 2.67 -5.86
C THR A 247 -26.01 2.01 -6.68
N GLN A 248 -26.04 2.15 -8.01
CA GLN A 248 -24.98 1.65 -8.89
C GLN A 248 -23.65 2.35 -8.60
N ALA A 249 -23.64 3.69 -8.51
CA ALA A 249 -22.43 4.46 -8.19
C ALA A 249 -21.85 4.08 -6.82
N TYR A 250 -22.71 4.00 -5.79
CA TYR A 250 -22.30 3.56 -4.45
C TYR A 250 -21.69 2.15 -4.47
N THR A 251 -22.35 1.20 -5.15
CA THR A 251 -21.89 -0.20 -5.20
C THR A 251 -20.57 -0.30 -5.93
N ALA A 252 -20.41 0.38 -7.07
CA ALA A 252 -19.17 0.41 -7.83
C ALA A 252 -17.99 0.96 -7.00
N VAL A 253 -18.20 2.07 -6.29
CA VAL A 253 -17.15 2.67 -5.44
C VAL A 253 -16.86 1.78 -4.23
N LYS A 254 -17.88 1.21 -3.59
CA LYS A 254 -17.68 0.28 -2.47
C LYS A 254 -16.90 -0.95 -2.92
N ASP A 255 -17.27 -1.57 -4.02
CA ASP A 255 -16.58 -2.74 -4.55
C ASP A 255 -15.13 -2.42 -4.88
N ARG A 256 -14.86 -1.23 -5.46
CA ARG A 256 -13.50 -0.73 -5.67
C ARG A 256 -12.72 -0.61 -4.36
N TRP A 257 -13.32 -0.06 -3.30
CA TRP A 257 -12.68 0.07 -1.99
C TRP A 257 -12.44 -1.28 -1.31
N VAL A 258 -13.40 -2.21 -1.40
CA VAL A 258 -13.26 -3.57 -0.87
C VAL A 258 -12.13 -4.31 -1.59
N ASN A 259 -12.09 -4.23 -2.92
CA ASN A 259 -11.04 -4.87 -3.73
C ASN A 259 -9.66 -4.24 -3.52
N GLY A 260 -9.61 -2.95 -3.19
CA GLY A 260 -8.38 -2.22 -2.89
C GLY A 260 -7.92 -2.30 -1.44
N GLY A 261 -8.60 -3.07 -0.57
CA GLY A 261 -8.24 -3.17 0.85
C GLY A 261 -8.53 -1.90 1.68
N LEU A 262 -9.27 -0.93 1.11
CA LEU A 262 -9.61 0.34 1.76
C LEU A 262 -10.84 0.25 2.65
N TRP A 263 -11.71 -0.73 2.38
CA TRP A 263 -12.96 -0.89 3.12
C TRP A 263 -12.74 -1.66 4.43
N PHE A 264 -12.93 -0.99 5.56
CA PHE A 264 -12.91 -1.66 6.85
C PHE A 264 -14.28 -2.31 7.15
N GLU A 265 -14.28 -3.62 7.37
CA GLU A 265 -15.51 -4.42 7.51
C GLU A 265 -16.48 -3.88 8.58
N LYS A 266 -15.95 -3.34 9.68
CA LYS A 266 -16.75 -2.79 10.78
C LYS A 266 -17.55 -1.55 10.44
N TRP A 267 -17.22 -0.84 9.36
CA TRP A 267 -17.99 0.32 8.90
C TRP A 267 -19.40 -0.07 8.42
N GLY A 268 -19.60 -1.31 7.97
CA GLY A 268 -20.91 -1.82 7.56
C GLY A 268 -21.42 -1.23 6.24
N ILE A 269 -22.30 -0.22 6.32
CA ILE A 269 -22.95 0.40 5.14
C ILE A 269 -22.18 1.65 4.69
N LEU A 270 -21.70 2.50 5.59
CA LEU A 270 -20.98 3.71 5.21
C LEU A 270 -19.62 3.72 5.89
N PRO A 271 -18.58 4.21 5.21
CA PRO A 271 -17.27 4.34 5.84
C PRO A 271 -17.34 5.25 7.06
N GLY A 272 -16.50 4.94 8.04
CA GLY A 272 -16.35 5.76 9.24
C GLY A 272 -15.50 7.02 9.02
N MET A 273 -15.13 7.66 10.13
CA MET A 273 -14.26 8.84 10.14
C MET A 273 -12.76 8.50 10.22
N THR A 274 -12.39 7.29 10.60
CA THR A 274 -10.97 6.92 10.80
C THR A 274 -10.56 5.87 9.79
N TRP A 275 -9.41 6.07 9.15
CA TRP A 275 -8.80 5.08 8.28
C TRP A 275 -8.36 3.83 9.05
N LEU A 276 -8.14 2.73 8.33
CA LEU A 276 -7.67 1.48 8.94
C LEU A 276 -6.28 1.66 9.59
N HIS A 277 -5.37 2.41 8.95
CA HIS A 277 -4.04 2.69 9.50
C HIS A 277 -3.99 3.59 10.73
N GLU A 278 -5.08 4.32 11.02
CA GLU A 278 -5.17 5.11 12.26
C GLU A 278 -5.37 4.23 13.50
N HIS A 279 -5.74 2.95 13.33
CA HIS A 279 -5.85 1.98 14.42
C HIS A 279 -4.52 1.24 14.62
N ASN A 280 -4.25 0.85 15.88
CA ASN A 280 -3.12 -0.01 16.18
C ASN A 280 -3.29 -1.35 15.45
N PHE A 281 -2.31 -1.72 14.62
CA PHE A 281 -2.38 -2.91 13.79
C PHE A 281 -2.55 -4.20 14.62
N ASP A 282 -1.83 -4.33 15.74
CA ASP A 282 -1.89 -5.54 16.56
C ASP A 282 -3.26 -5.70 17.24
N GLU A 283 -3.85 -4.61 17.72
CA GLU A 283 -5.19 -4.62 18.31
C GLU A 283 -6.26 -5.01 17.28
N VAL A 284 -6.19 -4.44 16.06
CA VAL A 284 -7.12 -4.79 14.97
C VAL A 284 -6.92 -6.23 14.51
N ALA A 285 -5.68 -6.69 14.42
CA ALA A 285 -5.37 -8.06 14.04
C ALA A 285 -5.90 -9.07 15.08
N GLU A 286 -5.69 -8.81 16.37
CA GLU A 286 -6.22 -9.64 17.45
C GLU A 286 -7.75 -9.68 17.43
N GLU A 287 -8.41 -8.55 17.20
CA GLU A 287 -9.87 -8.49 17.18
C GLU A 287 -10.50 -9.19 15.97
N LEU A 288 -9.91 -9.04 14.77
CA LEU A 288 -10.46 -9.63 13.54
C LEU A 288 -10.05 -11.09 13.30
N LEU A 289 -8.84 -11.46 13.72
CA LEU A 289 -8.27 -12.79 13.45
C LEU A 289 -8.34 -13.70 14.69
N GLY A 290 -8.51 -13.13 15.87
CA GLY A 290 -8.39 -13.84 17.15
C GLY A 290 -6.93 -14.04 17.58
N PRO A 291 -6.69 -14.79 18.66
CA PRO A 291 -5.34 -15.09 19.12
C PRO A 291 -4.61 -15.97 18.11
N CYS A 292 -3.29 -15.75 17.99
CA CYS A 292 -2.42 -16.60 17.19
C CYS A 292 -2.53 -18.07 17.64
N PRO A 293 -2.79 -19.02 16.71
CA PRO A 293 -2.88 -20.42 17.08
C PRO A 293 -1.52 -20.92 17.62
N PRO A 294 -1.52 -21.78 18.64
CA PRO A 294 -0.29 -22.35 19.17
C PRO A 294 0.35 -23.27 18.11
N PRO A 295 1.69 -23.32 18.02
CA PRO A 295 2.37 -24.24 17.13
C PRO A 295 2.01 -25.68 17.48
N GLN A 296 1.66 -26.48 16.49
CA GLN A 296 1.35 -27.89 16.73
C GLN A 296 2.54 -28.61 17.37
N PRO A 297 2.32 -29.40 18.44
CA PRO A 297 3.40 -30.13 19.08
C PRO A 297 4.00 -31.11 18.07
N ALA A 298 5.32 -31.10 17.94
CA ALA A 298 6.04 -32.04 17.09
C ALA A 298 5.62 -33.46 17.46
N VAL A 299 4.97 -34.17 16.53
CA VAL A 299 4.56 -35.56 16.74
C VAL A 299 5.84 -36.32 17.09
N PRO A 300 5.96 -36.92 18.30
CA PRO A 300 7.15 -37.67 18.64
C PRO A 300 7.27 -38.78 17.61
N ALA A 301 8.42 -38.83 16.92
CA ALA A 301 8.75 -39.89 16.00
C ALA A 301 8.44 -41.21 16.71
N SER A 302 7.46 -41.94 16.16
CA SER A 302 7.07 -43.24 16.71
C SER A 302 8.35 -44.07 16.76
N SER A 303 8.84 -44.31 17.97
CA SER A 303 9.96 -45.20 18.20
C SER A 303 9.41 -46.60 17.92
N ASP A 304 9.47 -46.99 16.65
CA ASP A 304 9.08 -48.32 16.22
C ASP A 304 9.89 -49.31 17.04
N GLY A 305 9.16 -49.98 17.92
CA GLY A 305 9.66 -51.00 18.82
C GLY A 305 10.27 -52.12 17.99
N SER A 306 11.59 -52.12 17.91
CA SER A 306 12.36 -53.32 17.61
C SER A 306 12.30 -54.25 18.82
N SER A 307 11.13 -54.83 19.07
CA SER A 307 10.98 -56.02 19.90
C SER A 307 11.02 -57.23 18.96
N THR A 308 12.23 -57.62 18.56
CA THR A 308 12.45 -58.98 18.05
C THR A 308 12.80 -59.84 19.24
N GLY A 309 11.74 -60.43 19.82
CA GLY A 309 11.87 -61.55 20.73
C GLY A 309 12.10 -62.85 19.96
N SER A 310 12.82 -63.76 20.64
CA SER A 310 12.84 -65.24 20.51
C SER A 310 14.16 -65.82 19.99
N PRO A 311 14.49 -67.07 20.36
CA PRO A 311 14.24 -67.78 21.62
C PRO A 311 15.52 -68.27 22.32
#